data_AF-T1ENS2-F1
#
_entry.id   AF-T1ENS2-F1
#
_cell.length_a   1.000
_cell.length_b   1.000
_cell.length_c   1.000
_cell.angle_alpha   90.00
_cell.angle_beta   90.00
_cell.angle_gamma   90.00
#
_symmetry.space_group_name_H-M   'P 1'
#
loop_
_entity.id
_entity.type
_entity.pdbx_description
1 polymer ?
#
loop_
_entity_poly.entity_id
_entity_poly.type
_entity_poly.pdbx_seq_one_letter_code
_entity_poly.pdbx_strand_id
1 'polypeptide(L)'
;MREGRHGDAPLSAKNNFPKNDRGKFEFTGDGSVVVVRWSDNSVVTCASNYDSVEPVKKVQRHVKDQRQRLGGHTASIPDYVRFDGSNHYLETVKQGRCTYCKSNTTRQYGKCNKRLHERCFVAYHQK
;
A
#
# COMPACT_ATOMS: atom_id res chain seq x y z
N MET A 1 -3.55 17.60 0.43
CA MET A 1 -3.60 18.93 -0.21
C MET A 1 -4.06 19.96 0.83
N ARG A 2 -3.58 21.22 0.80
CA ARG A 2 -4.08 22.25 1.73
C ARG A 2 -5.46 22.74 1.31
N GLU A 3 -6.25 23.19 2.27
CA GLU A 3 -7.59 23.75 2.03
C GLU A 3 -7.51 24.95 1.07
N GLY A 4 -8.48 25.04 0.16
CA GLY A 4 -8.50 26.06 -0.90
C GLY A 4 -7.46 25.89 -2.02
N ARG A 5 -6.64 24.83 -2.00
CA ARG A 5 -5.62 24.57 -3.04
C ARG A 5 -6.02 23.48 -4.04
N HIS A 6 -7.30 23.32 -4.34
CA HIS A 6 -7.79 22.36 -5.35
C HIS A 6 -8.22 23.01 -6.67
N GLY A 7 -7.96 24.32 -6.85
CA GLY A 7 -8.42 25.07 -8.02
C GLY A 7 -9.93 25.00 -8.20
N ASP A 8 -10.38 24.93 -9.45
CA ASP A 8 -11.79 24.88 -9.83
C ASP A 8 -12.38 23.46 -9.81
N ALA A 9 -11.69 22.49 -9.18
CA ALA A 9 -12.19 21.13 -9.05
C ALA A 9 -13.59 21.12 -8.38
N PRO A 10 -14.61 20.54 -9.02
CA PRO A 10 -16.00 20.62 -8.57
C PRO A 10 -16.24 19.64 -7.40
N LEU A 11 -15.78 20.02 -6.20
CA LEU A 11 -15.93 19.25 -4.96
C LEU A 11 -16.89 19.97 -4.00
N SER A 12 -17.77 19.22 -3.35
CA SER A 12 -18.75 19.73 -2.37
C SER A 12 -18.06 20.37 -1.17
N ALA A 13 -18.57 21.50 -0.68
CA ALA A 13 -17.97 22.19 0.46
C ALA A 13 -17.80 21.27 1.68
N LYS A 14 -16.71 21.44 2.43
CA LYS A 14 -16.35 20.63 3.61
C LYS A 14 -17.47 20.56 4.66
N ASN A 15 -18.21 21.65 4.82
CA ASN A 15 -19.31 21.76 5.78
C ASN A 15 -20.52 20.91 5.41
N ASN A 16 -20.63 20.46 4.16
CA ASN A 16 -21.71 19.61 3.69
C ASN A 16 -21.50 18.13 4.07
N PHE A 17 -20.32 17.76 4.59
CA PHE A 17 -20.05 16.39 5.03
C PHE A 17 -20.46 16.19 6.50
N PRO A 18 -21.38 15.24 6.79
CA PRO A 18 -21.81 14.98 8.15
C PRO A 18 -20.68 14.33 8.97
N LYS A 19 -20.45 14.80 10.20
CA LYS A 19 -19.41 14.24 11.10
C LYS A 19 -19.63 12.77 11.48
N ASN A 20 -20.88 12.30 11.46
CA ASN A 20 -21.24 10.94 11.87
C ASN A 20 -21.34 9.95 10.71
N ASP A 21 -21.14 10.42 9.48
CA ASP A 21 -21.34 9.63 8.26
C ASP A 21 -19.98 9.35 7.59
N ARG A 22 -19.24 8.45 8.26
CA ARG A 22 -17.87 8.10 7.94
C ARG A 22 -17.79 7.20 6.71
N GLY A 23 -16.70 7.34 5.95
CA GLY A 23 -16.43 6.54 4.75
C GLY A 23 -16.99 7.15 3.47
N LYS A 24 -17.79 8.23 3.53
CA LYS A 24 -18.26 8.93 2.34
C LYS A 24 -17.12 9.65 1.63
N PHE A 25 -17.03 9.49 0.33
CA PHE A 25 -16.07 10.19 -0.50
C PHE A 25 -16.71 10.65 -1.81
N GLU A 26 -16.13 11.70 -2.37
CA GLU A 26 -16.38 12.19 -3.72
C GLU A 26 -15.03 12.34 -4.43
N PHE A 27 -15.02 12.23 -5.75
CA PHE A 27 -13.80 12.41 -6.53
C PHE A 27 -14.11 13.11 -7.84
N THR A 28 -13.11 13.79 -8.38
CA THR A 28 -13.13 14.41 -9.70
C THR A 28 -11.74 14.30 -10.31
N GLY A 29 -11.64 14.20 -11.64
CA GLY A 29 -10.36 14.14 -12.32
C GLY A 29 -10.48 14.44 -13.81
N ASP A 30 -9.35 14.76 -14.42
CA ASP A 30 -9.22 15.11 -15.84
C ASP A 30 -8.42 14.05 -16.65
N GLY A 31 -8.13 12.91 -16.03
CA GLY A 31 -7.28 11.85 -16.58
C GLY A 31 -5.78 12.03 -16.30
N SER A 32 -5.33 13.21 -15.86
CA SER A 32 -3.95 13.46 -15.43
C SER A 32 -3.81 13.47 -13.90
N VAL A 33 -4.82 14.02 -13.23
CA VAL A 33 -4.90 14.13 -11.78
C VAL A 33 -6.31 13.77 -11.33
N VAL A 34 -6.39 12.98 -10.26
CA VAL A 34 -7.62 12.76 -9.50
C VAL A 34 -7.53 13.48 -8.17
N VAL A 35 -8.59 14.19 -7.82
CA VAL A 35 -8.77 14.81 -6.51
C VAL A 35 -9.90 14.09 -5.79
N VAL A 36 -9.64 13.63 -4.58
CA VAL A 36 -10.56 12.88 -3.73
C VAL A 36 -10.81 13.65 -2.44
N ARG A 37 -12.08 13.85 -2.09
CA ARG A 37 -12.49 14.34 -0.78
C ARG A 37 -13.13 13.20 0.01
N TRP A 38 -12.62 12.93 1.20
CA TRP A 38 -13.02 11.81 2.03
C TRP A 38 -13.40 12.27 3.44
N SER A 39 -14.56 11.83 3.92
CA SER A 39 -15.05 12.06 5.27
C SER A 39 -14.84 10.81 6.13
N ASP A 40 -14.01 10.91 7.17
CA ASP A 40 -13.96 9.92 8.25
C ASP A 40 -14.05 10.63 9.62
N ASN A 41 -12.99 10.63 10.42
CA ASN A 41 -12.95 11.42 11.66
C ASN A 41 -12.91 12.93 11.40
N SER A 42 -12.34 13.30 10.25
CA SER A 42 -12.35 14.64 9.68
C SER A 42 -12.45 14.52 8.17
N VAL A 43 -12.78 15.63 7.50
CA VAL A 43 -12.82 15.70 6.05
C VAL A 43 -11.42 16.02 5.54
N VAL A 44 -10.89 15.18 4.66
CA VAL A 44 -9.56 15.31 4.05
C VAL A 44 -9.70 15.44 2.54
N THR A 45 -8.83 16.24 1.91
CA THR A 45 -8.73 16.34 0.44
C THR A 45 -7.33 15.91 -0.01
N CYS A 46 -7.28 14.91 -0.88
CA CYS A 46 -6.08 14.30 -1.45
C CYS A 46 -6.10 14.48 -2.97
N ALA A 47 -4.93 14.65 -3.58
CA ALA A 47 -4.78 14.65 -5.03
C ALA A 47 -3.69 13.66 -5.41
N SER A 48 -3.89 12.93 -6.49
CA SER A 48 -2.97 11.91 -7.00
C SER A 48 -2.93 11.98 -8.52
N ASN A 49 -1.80 11.69 -9.13
CA ASN A 49 -1.65 11.51 -10.59
C ASN A 49 -1.99 10.08 -11.05
N TYR A 50 -2.59 9.27 -10.18
CA TYR A 50 -2.94 7.88 -10.45
C TYR A 50 -4.33 7.78 -11.07
N ASP A 51 -4.42 6.99 -12.14
CA ASP A 51 -5.45 7.00 -13.19
C ASP A 51 -6.87 6.58 -12.76
N SER A 52 -7.09 6.09 -11.54
CA SER A 52 -8.45 5.78 -11.08
C SER A 52 -8.57 5.63 -9.55
N VAL A 53 -9.76 5.92 -9.02
CA VAL A 53 -10.16 5.60 -7.63
C VAL A 53 -10.58 4.13 -7.46
N GLU A 54 -10.59 3.36 -8.55
CA GLU A 54 -11.02 1.97 -8.53
C GLU A 54 -9.86 0.97 -8.36
N PRO A 55 -10.10 -0.19 -7.72
CA PRO A 55 -11.33 -0.58 -7.03
C PRO A 55 -11.38 -0.07 -5.58
N VAL A 56 -12.50 0.55 -5.20
CA VAL A 56 -12.77 0.99 -3.83
C VAL A 56 -13.04 -0.23 -2.95
N LYS A 57 -12.17 -0.48 -1.97
CA LYS A 57 -12.31 -1.58 -1.01
C LYS A 57 -12.79 -1.06 0.33
N LYS A 58 -13.80 -1.71 0.92
CA LYS A 58 -14.20 -1.46 2.31
C LYS A 58 -13.16 -2.10 3.24
N VAL A 59 -12.59 -1.31 4.15
CA VAL A 59 -11.61 -1.79 5.15
C VAL A 59 -12.24 -1.76 6.53
N GLN A 60 -12.06 -2.84 7.30
CA GLN A 60 -12.53 -2.93 8.69
C GLN A 60 -11.59 -2.16 9.62
N ARG A 61 -12.17 -1.36 10.52
CA ARG A 61 -11.42 -0.56 11.50
C ARG A 61 -11.54 -1.18 12.88
N HIS A 62 -10.41 -1.27 13.58
CA HIS A 62 -10.41 -1.64 14.99
C HIS A 62 -10.97 -0.48 15.84
N VAL A 63 -12.13 -0.67 16.44
CA VAL A 63 -12.77 0.29 17.37
C VAL A 63 -12.48 -0.16 18.79
N LYS A 64 -11.72 0.65 19.56
CA LYS A 64 -11.25 0.29 20.91
C LYS A 64 -12.36 -0.13 21.89
N ASP A 65 -13.57 0.37 21.69
CA ASP A 65 -14.72 0.17 22.59
C ASP A 65 -15.59 -1.05 22.22
N GLN A 66 -15.41 -1.62 21.03
CA GLN A 66 -16.10 -2.83 20.60
C GLN A 66 -15.10 -4.00 20.55
N ARG A 67 -14.98 -4.74 21.65
CA ARG A 67 -14.14 -5.95 21.76
C ARG A 67 -14.57 -7.11 20.86
N GLN A 68 -15.61 -6.94 20.03
CA GLN A 68 -16.03 -7.96 19.09
C GLN A 68 -15.27 -7.80 17.78
N ARG A 69 -14.19 -8.57 17.62
CA ARG A 69 -13.69 -8.91 16.29
C ARG A 69 -14.76 -9.79 15.64
N LEU A 70 -15.66 -9.19 14.86
CA LEU A 70 -16.50 -9.96 13.95
C LEU A 70 -15.54 -10.67 12.99
N GLY A 71 -15.52 -12.00 13.08
CA GLY A 71 -14.56 -12.86 12.40
C GLY A 71 -14.52 -12.59 10.90
N GLY A 72 -13.31 -12.46 10.36
CA GLY A 72 -13.08 -12.25 8.94
C GLY A 72 -11.58 -12.08 8.67
N HIS A 73 -11.13 -12.70 7.58
CA HIS A 73 -9.72 -12.94 7.25
C HIS A 73 -8.81 -11.72 7.47
N THR A 74 -7.63 -12.01 8.05
CA THR A 74 -6.49 -11.09 8.04
C THR A 74 -6.27 -10.58 6.61
N ALA A 75 -6.04 -9.28 6.45
CA ALA A 75 -5.73 -8.68 5.16
C ALA A 75 -4.45 -9.32 4.58
N SER A 76 -4.60 -10.45 3.89
CA SER A 76 -3.56 -11.04 3.07
C SER A 76 -3.46 -10.16 1.85
N ILE A 77 -2.66 -9.10 1.97
CA ILE A 77 -2.26 -8.28 0.84
C ILE A 77 -1.62 -9.25 -0.16
N PRO A 78 -2.10 -9.31 -1.41
CA PRO A 78 -1.56 -10.24 -2.38
C PRO A 78 -0.08 -9.96 -2.59
N ASP A 79 0.69 -11.05 -2.63
CA ASP A 79 2.15 -11.05 -2.58
C ASP A 79 2.79 -10.03 -3.54
N TYR A 80 2.23 -9.82 -4.73
CA TYR A 80 2.75 -8.85 -5.70
C TYR A 80 2.78 -7.40 -5.19
N VAL A 81 1.82 -6.97 -4.36
CA VAL A 81 1.81 -5.63 -3.74
C VAL A 81 2.88 -5.55 -2.65
N ARG A 82 3.19 -6.69 -2.01
CA ARG A 82 4.28 -6.82 -1.05
C ARG A 82 5.64 -6.87 -1.74
N PHE A 83 5.71 -7.27 -3.01
CA PHE A 83 6.93 -7.44 -3.81
C PHE A 83 7.19 -6.28 -4.81
N ASP A 84 7.00 -5.05 -4.37
CA ASP A 84 7.29 -3.78 -5.08
C ASP A 84 8.75 -3.53 -5.53
N GLY A 85 9.61 -4.56 -5.57
CA GLY A 85 10.98 -4.46 -6.09
C GLY A 85 11.93 -3.51 -5.33
N SER A 86 11.45 -2.79 -4.32
CA SER A 86 12.14 -1.59 -3.80
C SER A 86 12.87 -1.80 -2.47
N ASN A 87 12.96 -3.04 -1.97
CA ASN A 87 13.71 -3.33 -0.75
C ASN A 87 14.36 -4.73 -0.73
N HIS A 88 14.86 -5.19 -1.88
CA HIS A 88 15.59 -6.47 -2.01
C HIS A 88 17.11 -6.22 -2.09
N TYR A 89 17.65 -5.54 -1.09
CA TYR A 89 19.08 -5.25 -1.04
C TYR A 89 19.87 -6.46 -0.52
N LEU A 90 21.13 -6.53 -0.94
CA LEU A 90 22.04 -7.60 -0.63
C LEU A 90 22.80 -7.27 0.66
N GLU A 91 22.69 -8.14 1.65
CA GLU A 91 23.40 -8.05 2.92
C GLU A 91 24.58 -9.01 2.94
N THR A 92 25.68 -8.56 3.56
CA THR A 92 26.83 -9.41 3.83
C THR A 92 26.62 -10.15 5.14
N VAL A 93 26.60 -11.47 5.06
CA VAL A 93 26.42 -12.39 6.19
C VAL A 93 27.60 -13.35 6.28
N LYS A 94 27.71 -14.07 7.40
CA LYS A 94 28.67 -15.19 7.56
C LYS A 94 28.51 -16.17 6.40
N GLN A 95 29.61 -16.77 5.93
CA GLN A 95 29.59 -17.72 4.81
C GLN A 95 28.60 -18.87 5.05
N GLY A 96 27.93 -19.31 3.99
CA GLY A 96 27.15 -20.55 3.96
C GLY A 96 26.74 -20.89 2.53
N ARG A 97 25.79 -21.80 2.34
CA ARG A 97 25.40 -22.23 1.00
C ARG A 97 24.28 -21.38 0.39
N CYS A 98 24.42 -21.08 -0.90
CA CYS A 98 23.37 -20.51 -1.72
C CYS A 98 22.19 -21.49 -1.82
N THR A 99 20.97 -20.98 -1.67
CA THR A 99 19.75 -21.78 -1.66
C THR A 99 19.44 -22.36 -3.04
N TYR A 100 19.83 -21.66 -4.10
CA TYR A 100 19.65 -22.06 -5.50
C TYR A 100 20.75 -23.01 -5.99
N CYS A 101 21.98 -22.51 -6.17
CA CYS A 101 23.08 -23.28 -6.78
C CYS A 101 23.91 -24.13 -5.80
N LYS A 102 23.65 -24.03 -4.49
CA LYS A 102 24.36 -24.76 -3.42
C LYS A 102 25.85 -24.42 -3.25
N SER A 103 26.43 -23.56 -4.07
CA SER A 103 27.80 -23.05 -3.85
C SER A 103 27.86 -22.10 -2.65
N ASN A 104 29.06 -21.90 -2.10
CA ASN A 104 29.26 -20.99 -0.98
C ASN A 104 28.93 -19.53 -1.36
N THR A 105 28.34 -18.79 -0.43
CA THR A 105 27.99 -17.38 -0.52
C THR A 105 28.09 -16.72 0.86
N THR A 106 28.54 -15.48 0.88
CA THR A 106 28.49 -14.56 2.04
C THR A 106 27.38 -13.52 1.87
N ARG A 107 26.48 -13.73 0.90
CA ARG A 107 25.42 -12.78 0.54
C ARG A 107 24.05 -13.37 0.86
N GLN A 108 23.18 -12.54 1.45
CA GLN A 108 21.79 -12.84 1.78
C GLN A 108 20.91 -11.67 1.38
N TYR A 109 19.70 -11.94 0.92
CA TYR A 109 18.74 -10.89 0.61
C TYR A 109 17.86 -10.58 1.83
N GLY A 110 17.83 -9.32 2.27
CA GLY A 110 17.18 -8.92 3.54
C GLY A 110 15.67 -9.17 3.58
N LYS A 111 14.96 -9.00 2.45
CA LYS A 111 13.50 -9.20 2.39
C LYS A 111 13.05 -10.65 2.55
N CYS A 112 13.77 -11.60 1.93
CA CYS A 112 13.40 -13.00 1.92
C CYS A 112 14.24 -13.88 2.88
N ASN A 113 15.29 -13.31 3.47
CA ASN A 113 16.28 -14.02 4.29
C ASN A 113 16.85 -15.27 3.63
N LYS A 114 16.88 -15.31 2.29
CA LYS A 114 17.50 -16.39 1.52
C LYS A 114 18.92 -16.02 1.16
N ARG A 115 19.84 -16.94 1.44
CA ARG A 115 21.22 -16.87 0.95
C ARG A 115 21.22 -17.19 -0.53
N LEU A 116 21.50 -16.19 -1.35
CA LEU A 116 21.54 -16.29 -2.80
C LEU A 116 22.69 -15.44 -3.33
N HIS A 117 23.29 -15.87 -4.43
CA HIS A 117 24.13 -14.98 -5.24
C HIS A 117 23.25 -14.00 -6.00
N GLU A 118 23.84 -12.88 -6.38
CA GLU A 118 23.21 -11.87 -7.25
C GLU A 118 22.71 -12.51 -8.56
N ARG A 119 23.56 -13.32 -9.21
CA ARG A 119 23.18 -14.09 -10.42
C ARG A 119 22.11 -15.16 -10.19
N CYS A 120 21.93 -15.61 -8.94
CA CYS A 120 20.97 -16.67 -8.60
C CYS A 120 19.63 -16.10 -8.14
N PHE A 121 19.54 -14.78 -7.96
CA PHE A 121 18.34 -14.10 -7.49
C PHE A 121 17.15 -14.32 -8.43
N VAL A 122 17.34 -13.94 -9.70
CA VAL A 122 16.31 -13.97 -10.72
C VAL A 122 15.76 -15.39 -10.88
N ALA A 123 16.64 -16.37 -11.05
CA ALA A 123 16.25 -17.78 -11.22
C ALA A 123 15.57 -18.40 -9.99
N TYR A 124 15.80 -17.88 -8.78
CA TYR A 124 15.14 -18.35 -7.57
C TYR A 124 13.75 -17.73 -7.38
N HIS A 125 13.57 -16.45 -7.73
CA HIS A 125 12.32 -15.72 -7.51
C HIS A 125 11.35 -15.72 -8.70
N GLN A 126 11.79 -16.16 -9.88
CA GLN A 126 10.94 -16.37 -11.05
C GLN A 126 10.37 -17.81 -11.15
N LYS A 127 10.61 -18.64 -10.14
CA LYS A 127 9.95 -19.93 -9.94
C LYS A 127 8.72 -19.77 -9.07
#